data_AF-A0A392P537-F1
#
_entry.id   AF-A0A392P537-F1
#
_cell.length_a   1.000
_cell.length_b   1.000
_cell.length_c   1.000
_cell.angle_alpha   90.00
_cell.angle_beta   90.00
_cell.angle_gamma   90.00
#
_symmetry.space_group_name_H-M   'P 1'
#
loop_
_entity.id
_entity.type
_entity.pdbx_description
1 polymer ?
#
loop_
_entity_poly.entity_id
_entity_poly.type
_entity_poly.pdbx_seq_one_letter_code
_entity_poly.pdbx_strand_id
1 'polypeptide(L)'
;TLLDISGKTKDHIKARYDLQEMGIRKNLHPKDVGGGRAEIAKSCFSMTPEEKSIFCGVLKGAKLPDGSASNISRCVKVSERKIYGYKSHDAHFMLHYLLQIAIRSTMPKSVAQPLIRLGCFFRSLCQKVIRIEELNNLEDEIAKFNFDGCIP
;
A
#
# COMPACT_ATOMS: atom_id res chain seq x y z
N THR A 1 -8.02 0.15 -1.19
CA THR A 1 -6.68 0.81 -1.13
C THR A 1 -6.21 0.86 0.32
N LEU A 2 -4.94 1.10 0.63
CA LEU A 2 -4.42 1.02 2.02
C LEU A 2 -5.23 1.85 3.05
N LEU A 3 -5.55 3.10 2.70
CA LEU A 3 -6.35 3.99 3.57
C LEU A 3 -7.86 3.83 3.37
N ASP A 4 -8.29 3.04 2.38
CA ASP A 4 -9.69 2.80 2.04
C ASP A 4 -10.52 4.10 1.94
N ILE A 5 -10.05 5.02 1.11
CA ILE A 5 -10.72 6.32 0.92
C ILE A 5 -11.99 6.08 0.09
N SER A 6 -13.15 6.47 0.65
CA SER A 6 -14.44 6.38 -0.02
C SER A 6 -14.41 7.02 -1.41
N GLY A 7 -15.01 6.35 -2.39
CA GLY A 7 -15.01 6.76 -3.80
C GLY A 7 -13.70 6.55 -4.56
N LYS A 8 -12.60 6.17 -3.88
CA LYS A 8 -11.29 5.89 -4.51
C LYS A 8 -10.86 4.42 -4.41
N THR A 9 -11.62 3.59 -3.71
CA THR A 9 -11.30 2.17 -3.61
C THR A 9 -11.59 1.46 -4.94
N LYS A 10 -10.65 0.63 -5.37
CA LYS A 10 -10.81 -0.31 -6.49
C LYS A 10 -11.25 -1.70 -6.02
N ASP A 11 -11.46 -1.84 -4.72
CA ASP A 11 -11.90 -3.08 -4.10
C ASP A 11 -13.42 -3.03 -3.91
N HIS A 12 -14.17 -3.44 -4.93
CA HIS A 12 -15.64 -3.46 -4.95
C HIS A 12 -16.16 -4.86 -5.24
N ILE A 13 -17.45 -5.11 -4.97
CA ILE A 13 -18.07 -6.44 -5.11
C ILE A 13 -17.83 -7.09 -6.48
N LYS A 14 -17.92 -6.33 -7.59
CA LYS A 14 -17.65 -6.87 -8.94
C LYS A 14 -16.22 -7.40 -9.07
N ALA A 15 -15.22 -6.65 -8.60
CA ALA A 15 -13.82 -7.09 -8.60
C ALA A 15 -13.61 -8.35 -7.76
N ARG A 16 -14.42 -8.58 -6.72
CA ARG A 16 -14.38 -9.82 -5.93
C ARG A 16 -15.00 -11.01 -6.67
N TYR A 17 -16.06 -10.78 -7.45
CA TYR A 17 -16.58 -11.81 -8.37
C TYR A 17 -15.59 -12.10 -9.50
N ASP A 18 -14.92 -11.09 -10.05
CA ASP A 18 -13.87 -11.30 -11.06
C ASP A 18 -12.75 -12.19 -10.50
N LEU A 19 -12.32 -11.98 -9.24
CA LEU A 19 -11.35 -12.87 -8.56
C LEU A 19 -11.87 -14.31 -8.42
N GLN A 20 -13.18 -14.47 -8.20
CA GLN A 20 -13.83 -15.78 -8.10
C GLN A 20 -13.86 -16.49 -9.45
N GLU A 21 -14.26 -15.79 -10.51
CA GLU A 21 -14.29 -16.31 -11.88
C GLU A 21 -12.88 -16.71 -12.36
N MET A 22 -11.87 -15.91 -12.02
CA MET A 22 -10.46 -16.22 -12.32
C MET A 22 -9.88 -17.35 -11.44
N GLY A 23 -10.60 -17.83 -10.43
CA GLY A 23 -10.15 -18.91 -9.54
C GLY A 23 -8.97 -18.57 -8.63
N ILE A 24 -8.66 -17.28 -8.44
CA ILE A 24 -7.51 -16.80 -7.63
C ILE A 24 -7.97 -16.16 -6.32
N ARG A 25 -7.12 -16.19 -5.29
CA ARG A 25 -7.38 -15.54 -3.97
C ARG A 25 -8.72 -15.94 -3.36
N LYS A 26 -8.94 -17.25 -3.20
CA LYS A 26 -10.18 -17.85 -2.67
C LYS A 26 -10.66 -17.22 -1.36
N ASN A 27 -9.72 -16.82 -0.50
CA ASN A 27 -10.00 -16.11 0.75
C ASN A 27 -10.71 -14.76 0.58
N LEU A 28 -10.66 -14.17 -0.62
CA LEU A 28 -11.28 -12.88 -0.96
C LEU A 28 -12.61 -13.02 -1.71
N HIS A 29 -13.04 -14.24 -2.07
CA HIS A 29 -14.28 -14.47 -2.80
C HIS A 29 -15.50 -14.02 -1.97
N PRO A 30 -16.54 -13.46 -2.61
CA PRO A 30 -17.78 -13.13 -1.93
C PRO A 30 -18.41 -14.38 -1.31
N LYS A 31 -18.89 -14.27 -0.07
CA LYS A 31 -19.64 -15.35 0.59
C LYS A 31 -21.12 -15.00 0.59
N ASP A 32 -21.96 -15.92 0.11
CA ASP A 32 -23.40 -15.77 0.21
C ASP A 32 -23.82 -15.94 1.67
N VAL A 33 -24.42 -14.90 2.25
CA VAL A 33 -24.93 -14.89 3.63
C VAL A 33 -26.46 -14.98 3.66
N GLY A 34 -27.08 -15.31 2.53
CA GLY A 34 -28.52 -15.45 2.38
C GLY A 34 -29.24 -14.13 2.07
N GLY A 35 -30.44 -14.25 1.49
CA GLY A 35 -31.28 -13.08 1.17
C GLY A 35 -30.73 -12.17 0.06
N GLY A 36 -29.91 -12.72 -0.84
CA GLY A 36 -29.30 -11.97 -1.94
C GLY A 36 -28.17 -11.02 -1.51
N ARG A 37 -27.64 -11.19 -0.29
CA ARG A 37 -26.54 -10.39 0.23
C ARG A 37 -25.24 -11.19 0.20
N ALA A 38 -24.19 -10.56 -0.29
CA ALA A 38 -22.85 -11.13 -0.30
C ALA A 38 -21.97 -10.40 0.72
N GLU A 39 -21.27 -11.14 1.55
CA GLU A 39 -20.25 -10.62 2.47
C GLU A 39 -18.87 -10.65 1.81
N ILE A 40 -18.11 -9.57 1.95
CA ILE A 40 -16.74 -9.45 1.41
C ILE A 40 -15.75 -9.43 2.56
N ALA A 41 -14.82 -10.38 2.57
CA ALA A 41 -13.71 -10.38 3.52
C ALA A 41 -12.75 -9.20 3.27
N LYS A 42 -12.30 -8.56 4.34
CA LYS A 42 -11.23 -7.57 4.30
C LYS A 42 -9.97 -8.19 3.70
N SER A 43 -9.25 -7.43 2.89
CA SER A 43 -7.98 -7.90 2.35
C SER A 43 -6.90 -7.92 3.42
N CYS A 44 -5.82 -8.68 3.19
CA CYS A 44 -4.66 -8.74 4.07
C CYS A 44 -3.95 -7.39 4.27
N PHE A 45 -4.17 -6.42 3.40
CA PHE A 45 -3.58 -5.06 3.47
C PHE A 45 -4.54 -4.01 4.04
N SER A 46 -5.69 -4.42 4.57
CA SER A 46 -6.67 -3.52 5.17
C SER A 46 -6.22 -3.11 6.57
N MET A 47 -6.10 -1.80 6.82
CA MET A 47 -5.78 -1.26 8.13
C MET A 47 -7.03 -0.96 8.97
N THR A 48 -6.93 -1.18 10.27
CA THR A 48 -7.84 -0.69 11.30
C THR A 48 -7.81 0.85 11.39
N PRO A 49 -8.84 1.49 11.97
CA PRO A 49 -8.80 2.93 12.29
C PRO A 49 -7.53 3.39 13.01
N GLU A 50 -7.06 2.60 13.96
CA GLU A 50 -5.89 2.86 14.80
C GLU A 50 -4.60 2.78 13.97
N GLU A 51 -4.45 1.72 13.18
CA GLU A 51 -3.33 1.58 12.24
C GLU A 51 -3.29 2.70 11.21
N LYS A 52 -4.45 3.14 10.68
CA LYS A 52 -4.51 4.30 9.76
C LYS A 52 -4.06 5.59 10.45
N SER A 53 -4.42 5.79 11.71
CA SER A 53 -3.98 6.93 12.51
C SER A 53 -2.47 6.92 12.74
N ILE A 54 -1.89 5.75 13.04
CA ILE A 54 -0.43 5.58 13.15
C ILE A 54 0.24 5.85 11.80
N PHE A 55 -0.30 5.29 10.71
CA PHE A 55 0.21 5.47 9.35
C PHE A 55 0.27 6.97 8.99
N CYS A 56 -0.85 7.69 9.15
CA CYS A 56 -0.90 9.13 8.93
C CYS A 56 -0.02 9.89 9.92
N GLY A 57 0.09 9.45 11.17
CA GLY A 57 0.94 10.06 12.19
C GLY A 57 2.43 10.03 11.79
N VAL A 58 2.91 8.89 11.32
CA VAL A 58 4.28 8.72 10.80
C VAL A 58 4.55 9.69 9.65
N LEU A 59 3.62 9.77 8.69
CA LEU A 59 3.77 10.68 7.54
C LEU A 59 3.71 12.15 7.94
N LYS A 60 2.88 12.50 8.92
CA LYS A 60 2.77 13.87 9.43
C LYS A 60 4.00 14.30 10.23
N GLY A 61 4.59 13.38 10.98
CA GLY A 61 5.79 13.61 11.78
C GLY A 61 7.11 13.56 11.01
N ALA A 62 7.09 13.15 9.74
CA ALA A 62 8.28 13.05 8.92
C ALA A 62 8.95 14.42 8.72
N LYS A 63 10.19 14.54 9.19
CA LYS A 63 11.06 15.69 8.93
C LYS A 63 11.97 15.36 7.76
N LEU A 64 11.94 16.20 6.74
CA LEU A 64 12.74 16.03 5.53
C LEU A 64 13.90 17.03 5.51
N PRO A 65 15.05 16.67 4.93
CA PRO A 65 16.12 17.64 4.69
C PRO A 65 15.61 18.78 3.82
N ASP A 66 16.18 19.98 4.00
CA ASP A 66 15.80 21.14 3.22
C ASP A 66 16.02 20.90 1.71
N GLY A 67 15.11 21.43 0.89
CA GLY A 67 15.10 21.20 -0.55
C GLY A 67 14.68 19.79 -1.03
N SER A 68 14.34 18.86 -0.13
CA SER A 68 14.01 17.47 -0.53
C SER A 68 12.56 17.27 -0.99
N ALA A 69 11.58 17.91 -0.34
CA ALA A 69 10.18 17.92 -0.76
C ALA A 69 9.43 19.10 -0.13
N SER A 70 8.21 19.33 -0.60
CA SER A 70 7.31 20.29 0.06
C SER A 70 7.00 19.80 1.48
N ASN A 71 6.44 20.65 2.32
CA ASN A 71 6.00 20.25 3.65
C ASN A 71 4.81 19.25 3.59
N ILE A 72 5.11 17.96 3.46
CA ILE A 72 4.16 16.84 3.33
C ILE A 72 3.19 16.80 4.52
N SER A 73 3.62 17.22 5.71
CA SER A 73 2.77 17.25 6.90
C SER A 73 1.47 18.06 6.71
N ARG A 74 1.50 19.09 5.85
CA ARG A 74 0.31 19.90 5.50
C ARG A 74 -0.75 19.11 4.75
N CYS A 75 -0.33 18.07 4.03
CA CYS A 75 -1.19 17.22 3.21
C CYS A 75 -1.82 16.08 4.01
N VAL A 76 -1.42 15.89 5.27
CA VAL A 76 -1.84 14.75 6.10
C VAL A 76 -2.84 15.18 7.18
N LYS A 77 -4.07 14.66 7.09
CA LYS A 77 -5.13 14.84 8.09
C LYS A 77 -5.29 13.56 8.90
N VAL A 78 -4.62 13.51 10.05
CA VAL A 78 -4.61 12.33 10.95
C VAL A 78 -6.00 12.01 11.50
N SER A 79 -6.75 13.02 11.99
CA SER A 79 -8.12 12.84 12.49
C SER A 79 -9.06 12.26 11.43
N GLU A 80 -8.88 12.66 10.17
CA GLU A 80 -9.66 12.17 9.04
C GLU A 80 -9.09 10.89 8.42
N ARG A 81 -7.88 10.46 8.83
CA ARG A 81 -7.13 9.33 8.26
C ARG A 81 -6.96 9.45 6.74
N LYS A 82 -6.72 10.68 6.27
CA LYS A 82 -6.64 11.04 4.85
C LYS A 82 -5.35 11.79 4.53
N ILE A 83 -4.93 11.64 3.28
CA ILE A 83 -3.83 12.38 2.68
C ILE A 83 -4.35 12.97 1.37
N TYR A 84 -4.26 14.29 1.20
CA TYR A 84 -4.73 14.98 0.00
C TYR A 84 -4.01 16.33 -0.16
N GLY A 85 -4.10 16.91 -1.36
CA GLY A 85 -3.49 18.22 -1.65
C GLY A 85 -1.97 18.19 -1.84
N TYR A 86 -1.38 17.01 -1.99
CA TYR A 86 0.04 16.84 -2.31
C TYR A 86 0.26 16.89 -3.83
N LYS A 87 1.45 17.33 -4.25
CA LYS A 87 1.84 17.37 -5.67
C LYS A 87 2.49 16.06 -6.11
N SER A 88 2.69 15.86 -7.41
CA SER A 88 3.36 14.67 -7.96
C SER A 88 4.74 14.42 -7.35
N HIS A 89 5.50 15.50 -7.12
CA HIS A 89 6.81 15.43 -6.45
C HIS A 89 6.71 14.84 -5.03
N ASP A 90 5.75 15.32 -4.24
CA ASP A 90 5.52 14.82 -2.88
C ASP A 90 5.03 13.37 -2.91
N ALA A 91 4.26 12.98 -3.93
CA ALA A 91 3.82 11.59 -4.13
C ALA A 91 5.00 10.66 -4.40
N HIS A 92 5.94 11.06 -5.28
CA HIS A 92 7.17 10.31 -5.54
C HIS A 92 8.00 10.17 -4.26
N PHE A 93 8.13 11.26 -3.50
CA PHE A 93 8.86 11.23 -2.24
C PHE A 93 8.19 10.30 -1.22
N MET A 94 6.87 10.33 -1.11
CA MET A 94 6.13 9.40 -0.26
C MET A 94 6.36 7.95 -0.68
N LEU A 95 6.26 7.63 -1.98
CA LEU A 95 6.46 6.26 -2.48
C LEU A 95 7.88 5.74 -2.20
N HIS A 96 8.90 6.56 -2.44
CA HIS A 96 10.30 6.15 -2.33
C HIS A 96 10.81 6.06 -0.89
N TYR A 97 10.27 6.89 0.03
CA TYR A 97 10.87 7.08 1.36
C TYR A 97 9.87 6.84 2.49
N LEU A 98 8.74 7.55 2.47
CA LEU A 98 7.88 7.62 3.65
C LEU A 98 6.92 6.43 3.77
N LEU A 99 6.47 5.90 2.64
CA LEU A 99 5.57 4.76 2.58
C LEU A 99 6.19 3.56 3.29
N GLN A 100 7.47 3.29 3.01
CA GLN A 100 8.24 2.17 3.58
C GLN A 100 8.28 2.23 5.11
N ILE A 101 8.45 3.43 5.67
CA ILE A 101 8.49 3.65 7.11
C ILE A 101 7.10 3.44 7.71
N ALA A 102 6.07 4.03 7.09
CA ALA A 102 4.70 4.00 7.60
C ALA A 102 4.08 2.58 7.56
N ILE A 103 4.31 1.80 6.51
CA ILE A 103 3.80 0.42 6.42
C ILE A 103 4.51 -0.53 7.37
N ARG A 104 5.79 -0.30 7.69
CA ARG A 104 6.55 -1.17 8.59
C ARG A 104 5.99 -1.17 10.01
N SER A 105 5.36 -0.07 10.44
CA SER A 105 4.75 0.06 11.76
C SER A 105 3.25 -0.25 11.80
N THR A 106 2.60 -0.47 10.66
CA THR A 106 1.13 -0.56 10.56
C THR A 106 0.62 -1.79 9.83
N MET A 107 1.51 -2.63 9.29
CA MET A 107 1.11 -3.82 8.54
C MET A 107 1.93 -5.05 8.92
N PRO A 108 1.35 -6.25 8.76
CA PRO A 108 2.08 -7.50 8.89
C PRO A 108 3.27 -7.57 7.94
N LYS A 109 4.35 -8.25 8.34
CA LYS A 109 5.57 -8.41 7.51
C LYS A 109 5.28 -8.99 6.13
N SER A 110 4.32 -9.91 6.03
CA SER A 110 3.88 -10.53 4.77
C SER A 110 3.33 -9.52 3.76
N VAL A 111 2.84 -8.37 4.22
CA VAL A 111 2.33 -7.28 3.37
C VAL A 111 3.31 -6.12 3.27
N ALA A 112 3.94 -5.75 4.38
CA ALA A 112 4.90 -4.65 4.43
C ALA A 112 6.13 -4.94 3.56
N GLN A 113 6.69 -6.15 3.62
CA GLN A 113 7.92 -6.47 2.90
C GLN A 113 7.79 -6.33 1.36
N PRO A 114 6.73 -6.85 0.71
CA PRO A 114 6.50 -6.58 -0.72
C PRO A 114 6.43 -5.10 -1.08
N LEU A 115 5.68 -4.34 -0.30
CA LEU A 115 5.49 -2.91 -0.54
C LEU A 115 6.80 -2.12 -0.34
N ILE A 116 7.63 -2.50 0.65
CA ILE A 116 8.96 -1.90 0.85
C ILE A 116 9.85 -2.16 -0.36
N ARG A 117 9.96 -3.42 -0.79
CA ARG A 117 10.81 -3.80 -1.94
C ARG A 117 10.35 -3.10 -3.23
N LEU A 118 9.04 -3.03 -3.46
CA LEU A 118 8.48 -2.29 -4.58
C LEU A 118 8.85 -0.80 -4.54
N GLY A 119 8.80 -0.17 -3.36
CA GLY A 119 9.28 1.20 -3.17
C GLY A 119 10.77 1.36 -3.46
N CYS A 120 11.60 0.39 -3.06
CA CYS A 120 13.04 0.38 -3.35
C CYS A 120 13.30 0.24 -4.86
N PHE A 121 12.55 -0.62 -5.54
CA PHE A 121 12.63 -0.79 -6.99
C PHE A 121 12.32 0.51 -7.72
N PHE A 122 11.19 1.16 -7.43
CA PHE A 122 10.86 2.47 -8.04
C PHE A 122 11.88 3.54 -7.71
N ARG A 123 12.39 3.55 -6.47
CA ARG A 123 13.44 4.48 -6.07
C ARG A 123 14.71 4.28 -6.89
N SER A 124 15.11 3.04 -7.15
CA SER A 124 16.26 2.69 -7.99
C SER A 124 16.04 3.07 -9.45
N LEU A 125 14.83 2.80 -9.98
CA LEU A 125 14.45 3.11 -11.35
C LEU A 125 14.46 4.62 -11.63
N CYS A 126 14.09 5.43 -10.64
CA CYS A 126 14.04 6.88 -10.75
C CYS A 126 15.35 7.59 -10.37
N GLN A 127 16.46 6.88 -10.19
CA GLN A 127 17.76 7.52 -9.94
C GLN A 127 18.33 8.14 -11.21
N LYS A 128 19.18 9.16 -11.04
CA LYS A 128 19.90 9.81 -12.15
C LYS A 128 20.81 8.85 -12.91
N VAL A 129 21.35 7.85 -12.21
CA VAL A 129 22.20 6.79 -12.77
C VAL A 129 21.56 5.47 -12.38
N ILE A 130 21.24 4.64 -13.36
CA ILE A 130 20.63 3.33 -13.14
C ILE A 130 21.71 2.27 -13.27
N ARG A 131 21.86 1.46 -12.23
CA ARG A 131 22.70 0.26 -12.27
C ARG A 131 21.82 -0.95 -12.58
N ILE A 132 21.98 -1.51 -13.77
CA ILE A 132 21.14 -2.61 -14.26
C ILE A 132 21.23 -3.82 -13.32
N GLU A 133 22.41 -4.14 -12.79
CA GLU A 133 22.61 -5.23 -11.83
C GLU A 133 21.79 -5.03 -10.56
N GLU A 134 21.78 -3.82 -9.99
CA GLU A 134 20.98 -3.50 -8.80
C GLU A 134 19.47 -3.60 -9.09
N LEU A 135 19.04 -3.14 -10.27
CA LEU A 135 17.65 -3.22 -10.67
C LEU A 135 17.18 -4.68 -10.86
N ASN A 136 18.00 -5.51 -11.51
CA ASN A 136 17.72 -6.94 -11.70
C ASN A 136 17.63 -7.67 -10.35
N ASN A 137 18.56 -7.36 -9.42
CA ASN A 137 18.51 -7.93 -8.07
C ASN A 137 17.22 -7.54 -7.33
N LEU A 138 16.79 -6.28 -7.44
CA LEU A 138 15.54 -5.81 -6.85
C LEU A 138 14.30 -6.45 -7.48
N GLU A 139 14.32 -6.70 -8.79
CA GLU A 139 13.26 -7.43 -9.50
C GLU A 139 13.16 -8.87 -9.02
N ASP A 140 14.28 -9.61 -8.96
CA ASP A 140 14.33 -10.98 -8.44
C ASP A 140 13.83 -11.04 -6.99
N GLU A 141 14.20 -10.04 -6.19
CA GLU A 141 13.77 -9.90 -4.81
C GLU A 141 12.26 -9.66 -4.65
N ILE A 142 11.61 -9.06 -5.64
CA ILE A 142 10.16 -8.90 -5.71
C ILE A 142 9.51 -10.18 -6.24
N ALA A 143 10.12 -10.88 -7.19
CA ALA A 143 9.55 -12.11 -7.74
C ALA A 143 9.50 -13.27 -6.73
N LYS A 144 10.39 -13.29 -5.72
CA LYS A 144 10.48 -14.33 -4.67
C LYS A 144 9.33 -14.33 -3.64
N PHE A 145 8.21 -13.63 -3.88
CA PHE A 145 7.08 -13.63 -2.95
C PHE A 145 6.26 -14.92 -3.03
N ASN A 146 6.47 -15.78 -2.03
CA ASN A 146 5.51 -16.82 -1.67
C ASN A 146 4.37 -16.22 -0.84
N PHE A 147 3.15 -16.23 -1.39
CA PHE A 147 1.91 -15.97 -0.65
C PHE A 147 1.49 -17.16 0.23
N ASP A 148 2.44 -17.91 0.79
CA ASP A 148 2.19 -19.16 1.54
C ASP A 148 1.36 -18.94 2.81
N GLY A 149 1.18 -17.69 3.26
CA GLY A 149 0.30 -17.32 4.38
C GLY A 149 -1.11 -16.87 3.97
N CYS A 150 -1.46 -16.91 2.68
CA CYS A 150 -2.76 -16.47 2.15
C CYS A 150 -3.38 -17.44 1.14
N ILE A 151 -2.81 -18.63 0.98
CA ILE A 151 -3.33 -19.70 0.14
C ILE A 151 -3.71 -20.88 1.06
N PRO A 152 -5.00 -21.12 1.33
CA PRO A 152 -5.49 -22.48 1.53
C PRO A 152 -5.63 -23.21 0.18
#